data_AF-A0A813EP72-F1
#
_entry.id   AF-A0A813EP72-F1
#
_cell.length_a   1.000
_cell.length_b   1.000
_cell.length_c   1.000
_cell.angle_alpha   90.00
_cell.angle_beta   90.00
_cell.angle_gamma   90.00
#
_symmetry.space_group_name_H-M   'P 1'
#
loop_
_entity.id
_entity.type
_entity.pdbx_description
1 polymer ?
#
loop_
_entity_poly.entity_id
_entity_poly.type
_entity_poly.pdbx_seq_one_letter_code
_entity_poly.pdbx_strand_id
1 'polypeptide(L)'
;NIISVGDMLYEHNAVFELARLRRVERGSREQLRVKSLLLPDAPLISELTLHMCFSKLMLPVYVRFDGDLDLNLQDSADPLLLISQALNLPEVMETRFPRHAWGIGKAPACQKELGNALLHLEAVVQPIAGGRSVM
;
A
#
# COMPACT_ATOMS: atom_id res chain seq x y z
N ASN A 1 12.92 6.45 5.89
CA ASN A 1 11.89 5.77 5.08
C ASN A 1 11.98 6.29 3.66
N ILE A 2 12.03 5.41 2.67
CA ILE A 2 11.75 5.74 1.28
C ILE A 2 10.48 4.98 0.90
N ILE A 3 9.53 5.69 0.30
CA ILE A 3 8.28 5.09 -0.18
C ILE A 3 8.23 5.32 -1.69
N SER A 4 8.07 4.23 -2.44
CA SER A 4 7.90 4.22 -3.88
C SER A 4 6.55 3.57 -4.19
N VAL A 5 5.74 4.26 -4.97
CA VAL A 5 4.42 3.80 -5.42
C VAL A 5 4.36 4.12 -6.90
N GLY A 6 4.26 3.10 -7.73
CA GLY A 6 4.31 3.26 -9.20
C GLY A 6 4.10 1.93 -9.90
N ASP A 7 4.00 1.98 -11.22
CA ASP A 7 3.76 0.83 -12.11
C ASP A 7 5.05 0.31 -12.78
N MET A 8 6.18 1.00 -12.62
CA MET A 8 7.42 0.63 -13.29
C MET A 8 8.25 -0.37 -12.47
N LEU A 9 8.32 -1.63 -12.94
CA LEU A 9 9.11 -2.70 -12.30
C LEU A 9 10.58 -2.34 -12.09
N TYR A 10 11.20 -1.60 -13.02
CA TYR A 10 12.60 -1.21 -12.87
C TYR A 10 12.81 -0.21 -11.73
N GLU A 11 11.86 0.68 -11.45
CA GLU A 11 11.93 1.64 -10.34
C GLU A 11 11.80 0.90 -9.02
N HIS A 12 10.83 -0.01 -8.95
CA HIS A 12 10.63 -0.91 -7.82
C HIS A 12 11.92 -1.67 -7.46
N ASN A 13 12.52 -2.34 -8.45
CA ASN A 13 13.77 -3.09 -8.27
C ASN A 13 14.95 -2.17 -7.87
N ALA A 14 15.06 -1.00 -8.50
CA ALA A 14 16.14 -0.06 -8.22
C ALA A 14 16.11 0.48 -6.78
N VAL A 15 14.92 0.74 -6.23
CA VAL A 15 14.78 1.23 -4.85
C VAL A 15 15.22 0.16 -3.84
N PHE A 16 14.89 -1.12 -4.07
CA PHE A 16 15.36 -2.21 -3.22
C PHE A 16 16.86 -2.43 -3.30
N GLU A 17 17.40 -2.43 -4.52
CA GLU A 17 18.83 -2.62 -4.71
C GLU A 17 19.62 -1.48 -4.06
N LEU A 18 19.15 -0.23 -4.21
CA LEU A 18 19.75 0.91 -3.52
C LEU A 18 19.73 0.74 -2.00
N ALA A 19 18.62 0.27 -1.43
CA ALA A 19 18.51 0.03 0.00
C ALA A 19 19.48 -1.07 0.49
N ARG A 20 19.57 -2.16 -0.26
CA ARG A 20 20.47 -3.28 0.00
C ARG A 20 21.92 -2.81 -0.01
N LEU A 21 22.34 -2.08 -1.05
CA LEU A 21 23.69 -1.54 -1.17
C LEU A 21 24.04 -0.62 0.00
N ARG A 22 23.14 0.30 0.37
CA ARG A 22 23.38 1.21 1.51
C ARG A 22 23.53 0.49 2.85
N ARG A 23 22.75 -0.57 3.09
CA ARG A 23 22.89 -1.39 4.31
C ARG A 23 24.25 -2.07 4.38
N VAL A 24 24.76 -2.56 3.25
CA VAL A 24 26.08 -3.18 3.18
C VAL A 24 27.20 -2.16 3.44
N GLU A 25 27.12 -0.98 2.82
CA GLU A 25 28.17 0.05 2.93
C GLU A 25 28.22 0.75 4.28
N ARG A 26 27.05 1.05 4.88
CA ARG A 26 26.96 1.89 6.08
C ARG A 26 26.70 1.10 7.37
N GLY A 27 26.52 -0.21 7.25
CA GLY A 27 26.23 -1.11 8.37
C GLY A 27 25.00 -0.69 9.17
N SER A 28 25.03 -0.91 10.49
CA SER A 28 23.90 -0.62 11.38
C SER A 28 23.62 0.87 11.62
N ARG A 29 24.46 1.78 11.12
CA ARG A 29 24.30 3.23 11.32
C ARG A 29 23.18 3.84 10.47
N GLU A 30 22.85 3.23 9.33
CA GLU A 30 21.80 3.71 8.43
C GLU A 30 20.68 2.66 8.32
N GLN A 31 19.62 2.83 9.11
CA GLN A 31 18.42 1.98 9.04
C GLN A 31 17.44 2.54 7.99
N LEU A 32 17.82 2.43 6.72
CA LEU A 32 16.93 2.81 5.63
C LEU A 32 15.84 1.75 5.46
N ARG A 33 14.60 2.11 5.78
CA ARG A 33 13.39 1.31 5.52
C ARG A 33 12.81 1.68 4.16
N VAL A 34 12.56 0.69 3.32
CA VAL A 34 12.02 0.85 1.96
C VAL A 34 10.66 0.21 1.84
N LYS A 35 9.72 0.97 1.29
CA LYS A 35 8.35 0.52 1.04
C LYS A 35 8.08 0.76 -0.42
N SER A 36 8.07 -0.31 -1.21
CA SER A 36 7.78 -0.26 -2.63
C SER A 36 6.51 -1.03 -2.94
N LEU A 37 5.59 -0.34 -3.61
CA LEU A 37 4.32 -0.89 -4.07
C LEU A 37 4.31 -0.78 -5.58
N LEU A 38 4.46 -1.92 -6.26
CA LEU A 38 4.31 -2.02 -7.71
C LEU A 38 2.82 -2.16 -8.04
N LEU A 39 2.29 -1.21 -8.80
CA LEU A 39 0.88 -1.12 -9.17
C LEU A 39 0.61 -1.83 -10.50
N PRO A 40 -0.66 -2.16 -10.81
CA PRO A 40 -1.04 -2.63 -12.13
C PRO A 40 -0.61 -1.67 -13.25
N ASP A 41 -0.15 -2.25 -14.36
CA ASP A 41 0.26 -1.51 -15.55
C ASP A 41 -0.94 -0.88 -16.25
N ALA A 42 -0.73 0.34 -16.78
CA ALA A 42 -1.70 1.07 -17.60
C ALA A 42 -3.12 1.18 -16.98
N PRO A 43 -3.25 1.66 -15.72
CA PRO A 43 -4.54 1.73 -15.05
C PRO A 43 -5.48 2.71 -15.75
N LEU A 44 -6.77 2.43 -15.73
CA LEU A 44 -7.78 3.40 -16.11
C LEU A 44 -7.78 4.57 -15.11
N ILE A 45 -8.20 5.77 -15.55
CA ILE A 45 -8.29 6.96 -14.68
C ILE A 45 -9.12 6.70 -13.42
N SER A 46 -10.21 5.92 -13.54
CA SER A 46 -11.06 5.54 -12.42
C SER A 46 -10.34 4.63 -11.42
N GLU A 47 -9.50 3.72 -11.90
CA GLU A 47 -8.70 2.80 -11.07
C GLU A 47 -7.63 3.58 -10.32
N LEU A 48 -6.89 4.43 -11.05
CA LEU A 48 -5.88 5.33 -10.48
C LEU A 48 -6.46 6.25 -9.41
N THR A 49 -7.65 6.82 -9.66
CA THR A 49 -8.32 7.71 -8.69
C THR A 49 -8.65 6.94 -7.40
N LEU A 50 -9.23 5.75 -7.50
CA LEU A 50 -9.53 4.92 -6.33
C LEU A 50 -8.26 4.51 -5.60
N HIS A 51 -7.23 4.13 -6.35
CA HIS A 51 -5.93 3.78 -5.78
C HIS A 51 -5.31 4.96 -5.01
N MET A 52 -5.34 6.17 -5.57
CA MET A 52 -4.85 7.36 -4.87
C MET A 52 -5.66 7.66 -3.59
N CYS A 53 -6.99 7.48 -3.61
CA CYS A 53 -7.81 7.61 -2.41
C CYS A 53 -7.42 6.59 -1.34
N PHE A 54 -7.23 5.32 -1.73
CA PHE A 54 -6.76 4.26 -0.83
C PHE A 54 -5.38 4.58 -0.26
N SER A 55 -4.42 4.90 -1.12
CA SER A 55 -3.03 5.18 -0.76
C SER A 55 -2.89 6.41 0.13
N LYS A 56 -3.72 7.45 -0.08
CA LYS A 56 -3.77 8.61 0.81
C LYS A 56 -4.14 8.23 2.25
N LEU A 57 -5.13 7.36 2.41
CA LEU A 57 -5.55 6.89 3.74
C LEU A 57 -4.50 5.95 4.35
N MET A 58 -3.90 5.06 3.57
CA MET A 58 -2.90 4.10 4.06
C MET A 58 -1.50 4.70 4.30
N LEU A 59 -1.19 5.88 3.74
CA LEU A 59 0.14 6.48 3.84
C LEU A 59 0.69 6.59 5.28
N PRO A 60 -0.09 7.01 6.29
CA PRO A 60 0.39 7.04 7.68
C PRO A 60 0.79 5.66 8.21
N VAL A 61 0.07 4.60 7.80
CA VAL A 61 0.39 3.20 8.16
C VAL A 61 1.71 2.81 7.53
N TYR A 62 1.88 3.06 6.23
CA TYR A 62 3.14 2.78 5.53
C TYR A 62 4.30 3.53 6.18
N VAL A 63 4.16 4.81 6.48
CA VAL A 63 5.24 5.61 7.10
C VAL A 63 5.66 5.02 8.45
N ARG A 64 4.70 4.60 9.27
CA ARG A 64 4.92 4.10 10.64
C ARG A 64 5.39 2.66 10.70
N PHE A 65 5.08 1.85 9.70
CA PHE A 65 5.52 0.46 9.65
C PHE A 65 7.05 0.37 9.81
N ASP A 66 7.50 -0.37 10.82
CA ASP A 66 8.91 -0.58 11.13
C ASP A 66 9.46 -1.80 10.38
N GLY A 67 9.60 -1.64 9.07
CA GLY A 67 10.11 -2.68 8.22
C GLY A 67 10.15 -2.24 6.77
N ASP A 68 10.59 -3.17 5.93
CA ASP A 68 10.47 -3.04 4.49
C ASP A 68 9.13 -3.59 4.01
N LEU A 69 8.58 -2.97 2.98
CA LEU A 69 7.41 -3.49 2.27
C LEU A 69 7.79 -3.69 0.82
N ASP A 70 7.68 -4.92 0.36
CA ASP A 70 7.87 -5.32 -1.02
C ASP A 70 6.56 -5.91 -1.54
N LEU A 71 5.77 -5.08 -2.20
CA LEU A 71 4.44 -5.45 -2.65
C LEU A 71 4.36 -5.35 -4.16
N ASN A 72 4.28 -6.50 -4.82
CA ASN A 72 3.86 -6.59 -6.20
C ASN A 72 2.33 -6.75 -6.26
N LEU A 73 1.63 -5.66 -6.58
CA LEU A 73 0.17 -5.62 -6.73
C LEU A 73 -0.28 -5.77 -8.19
N GLN A 74 0.65 -5.79 -9.15
CA GLN A 74 0.36 -5.87 -10.57
C GLN A 74 -0.35 -7.18 -10.95
N ASP A 75 0.14 -8.31 -10.44
CA ASP A 75 -0.38 -9.65 -10.75
C ASP A 75 -1.12 -10.30 -9.56
N SER A 76 -1.41 -9.52 -8.52
CA SER A 76 -2.02 -10.07 -7.31
C SER A 76 -3.51 -10.35 -7.51
N ALA A 77 -3.92 -11.60 -7.28
CA ALA A 77 -5.34 -11.98 -7.29
C ALA A 77 -6.14 -11.29 -6.16
N ASP A 78 -5.49 -10.97 -5.04
CA ASP A 78 -6.10 -10.24 -3.93
C ASP A 78 -5.10 -9.22 -3.33
N PRO A 79 -5.11 -7.96 -3.84
CA PRO A 79 -4.21 -6.91 -3.37
C PRO A 79 -4.34 -6.56 -1.89
N LEU A 80 -5.58 -6.49 -1.36
CA LEU A 80 -5.80 -6.22 0.07
C LEU A 80 -5.27 -7.36 0.95
N LEU A 81 -5.33 -8.61 0.50
CA LEU A 81 -4.77 -9.73 1.26
C LEU A 81 -3.26 -9.57 1.38
N LEU A 82 -2.59 -9.29 0.26
CA LEU A 82 -1.15 -9.08 0.26
C LEU A 82 -0.74 -7.89 1.16
N ILE A 83 -1.48 -6.78 1.08
CA ILE A 83 -1.27 -5.61 1.94
C ILE A 83 -1.49 -5.96 3.41
N SER A 84 -2.57 -6.66 3.74
CA SER A 84 -2.91 -7.06 5.12
C SER A 84 -1.84 -7.96 5.73
N GLN A 85 -1.33 -8.92 4.97
CA GLN A 85 -0.27 -9.84 5.40
C GLN A 85 1.04 -9.10 5.62
N ALA A 86 1.43 -8.23 4.68
CA ALA A 86 2.69 -7.50 4.77
C ALA A 86 2.71 -6.49 5.93
N LEU A 87 1.57 -5.89 6.25
CA LEU A 87 1.44 -4.95 7.36
C LEU A 87 1.09 -5.62 8.70
N ASN A 88 0.77 -6.91 8.69
CA ASN A 88 0.15 -7.61 9.83
C ASN A 88 -1.12 -6.90 10.34
N LEU A 89 -2.00 -6.52 9.40
CA LEU A 89 -3.26 -5.79 9.65
C LEU A 89 -4.44 -6.50 8.97
N PRO A 90 -4.97 -7.59 9.56
CA PRO A 90 -6.06 -8.34 8.97
C PRO A 90 -7.33 -7.50 8.75
N GLU A 91 -7.54 -6.44 9.54
CA GLU A 91 -8.69 -5.54 9.46
C GLU A 91 -8.77 -4.82 8.09
N VAL A 92 -7.65 -4.66 7.39
CA VAL A 92 -7.62 -4.09 6.03
C VAL A 92 -8.47 -4.91 5.07
N MET A 93 -8.54 -6.23 5.26
CA MET A 93 -9.39 -7.12 4.45
C MET A 93 -10.89 -6.90 4.68
N GLU A 94 -11.27 -6.43 5.87
CA GLU A 94 -12.66 -6.22 6.25
C GLU A 94 -13.27 -4.96 5.63
N THR A 95 -12.41 -4.04 5.14
CA THR A 95 -12.82 -2.73 4.59
C THR A 95 -13.70 -2.82 3.36
N ARG A 96 -13.72 -3.99 2.67
CA ARG A 96 -14.42 -4.21 1.40
C ARG A 96 -14.10 -3.14 0.36
N PHE A 97 -12.88 -2.62 0.35
CA PHE A 97 -12.48 -1.59 -0.60
C PHE A 97 -12.62 -2.11 -2.05
N PRO A 98 -13.14 -1.30 -3.00
CA PRO A 98 -13.40 -1.76 -4.35
C PRO A 98 -12.14 -2.30 -5.02
N ARG A 99 -12.22 -3.54 -5.50
CA ARG A 99 -11.11 -4.21 -6.19
C ARG A 99 -10.77 -3.56 -7.53
N HIS A 100 -11.70 -2.76 -8.07
CA HIS A 100 -11.50 -1.92 -9.25
C HIS A 100 -10.25 -1.05 -9.12
N ALA A 101 -9.86 -0.62 -7.91
CA ALA A 101 -8.64 0.16 -7.70
C ALA A 101 -7.35 -0.53 -8.17
N TRP A 102 -7.40 -1.83 -8.44
CA TRP A 102 -6.29 -2.63 -8.94
C TRP A 102 -6.63 -3.34 -10.27
N GLY A 103 -7.58 -2.83 -11.05
CA GLY A 103 -8.00 -3.44 -12.32
C GLY A 103 -8.81 -4.74 -12.16
N ILE A 104 -9.27 -5.06 -10.94
CA ILE A 104 -9.98 -6.30 -10.64
C ILE A 104 -11.45 -6.01 -10.41
N GLY A 105 -12.32 -6.62 -11.22
CA GLY A 105 -13.77 -6.49 -11.05
C GLY A 105 -14.34 -5.22 -11.68
N LYS A 106 -15.51 -4.78 -11.21
CA LYS A 106 -16.24 -3.65 -11.79
C LYS A 106 -16.04 -2.40 -10.96
N ALA A 107 -16.06 -1.24 -11.63
CA ALA A 107 -16.11 0.06 -10.96
C ALA A 107 -17.31 0.14 -10.00
N PRO A 108 -17.18 0.86 -8.87
CA PRO A 108 -18.29 1.08 -7.95
C PRO A 108 -19.51 1.63 -8.68
N ALA A 109 -20.70 1.11 -8.34
CA ALA A 109 -21.92 1.49 -9.06
C ALA A 109 -22.36 2.93 -8.74
N CYS A 110 -21.95 3.46 -7.59
CA CYS A 110 -22.28 4.81 -7.17
C CYS A 110 -21.25 5.40 -6.20
N GLN A 111 -21.24 6.73 -6.05
CA GLN A 111 -20.34 7.45 -5.17
C GLN A 111 -20.55 7.11 -3.68
N LYS A 112 -21.77 6.71 -3.28
CA LYS A 112 -22.10 6.30 -1.91
C LYS A 112 -21.37 5.00 -1.51
N GLU A 113 -21.24 4.05 -2.44
CA GLU A 113 -20.51 2.81 -2.20
C GLU A 113 -19.03 3.10 -1.92
N LEU A 114 -18.41 3.94 -2.74
CA LEU A 114 -17.04 4.39 -2.53
C LEU A 114 -16.88 5.14 -1.19
N GLY A 115 -17.79 6.06 -0.88
CA GLY A 115 -17.77 6.81 0.38
C GLY A 115 -17.80 5.89 1.60
N ASN A 116 -18.65 4.86 1.59
CA ASN A 116 -18.72 3.89 2.68
C ASN A 116 -17.43 3.07 2.81
N ALA A 117 -16.85 2.64 1.68
CA ALA A 117 -15.58 1.90 1.68
C ALA A 117 -14.41 2.75 2.23
N LEU A 118 -14.34 4.03 1.86
CA LEU A 118 -13.34 4.96 2.36
C LEU A 118 -13.50 5.24 3.86
N LEU A 119 -14.73 5.43 4.34
CA LEU A 119 -15.01 5.60 5.77
C LEU A 119 -14.60 4.36 6.58
N HIS A 120 -14.86 3.17 6.04
CA HIS A 120 -14.48 1.93 6.71
C HIS A 120 -12.96 1.77 6.75
N LEU A 121 -12.28 2.03 5.64
CA LEU A 121 -10.81 2.03 5.60
C LEU A 121 -10.21 3.06 6.57
N GLU A 122 -10.76 4.27 6.60
CA GLU A 122 -10.31 5.30 7.55
C GLU A 122 -10.49 4.85 9.00
N ALA A 123 -11.63 4.24 9.35
CA ALA A 123 -11.88 3.73 10.69
C ALA A 123 -10.86 2.65 11.11
N VAL A 124 -10.40 1.81 10.17
CA VAL A 124 -9.34 0.82 10.41
C VAL A 124 -7.96 1.48 10.57
N VAL A 125 -7.66 2.51 9.77
CA VAL A 125 -6.34 3.15 9.74
C VAL A 125 -6.11 4.14 10.88
N GLN A 126 -7.13 4.91 11.27
CA GLN A 126 -7.02 5.98 12.27
C GLN A 126 -6.40 5.53 13.61
N PRO A 127 -6.77 4.38 14.22
CA PRO A 127 -6.15 3.90 15.46
C PRO A 127 -4.64 3.70 15.34
N ILE A 128 -4.18 3.19 14.20
CA ILE A 128 -2.78 2.86 13.91
C ILE A 128 -1.99 4.16 13.68
N ALA A 129 -2.59 5.09 12.93
CA ALA A 129 -2.05 6.43 12.72
C ALA A 129 -2.03 7.27 14.01
N GLY A 130 -2.87 6.98 14.98
CA GLY A 130 -2.93 7.66 16.30
C GLY A 130 -1.85 7.20 17.29
N GLY A 131 -1.08 6.15 16.98
CA GLY A 131 -0.03 5.63 17.87
C GLY A 131 -0.53 4.65 18.92
N ARG A 132 -1.74 4.11 18.77
CA ARG A 132 -2.05 2.85 19.45
C ARG A 132 -1.19 1.78 18.78
N SER A 133 -0.17 1.33 19.51
CA SER A 133 0.62 0.18 19.10
C SER A 133 -0.32 -1.01 18.99
N VAL A 134 -0.49 -1.53 17.78
CA VAL A 134 -1.13 -2.84 17.58
C VAL A 134 -0.13 -3.85 18.15
N MET A 135 -0.52 -4.53 19.23
CA MET A 135 0.33 -5.50 19.95
C MET A 135 0.58 -6.74 19.11
#